data_AF-A0A2M8NPC5-F1
#
_entry.id   AF-A0A2M8NPC5-F1
#
_cell.length_a   1.000
_cell.length_b   1.000
_cell.length_c   1.000
_cell.angle_alpha   90.00
_cell.angle_beta   90.00
_cell.angle_gamma   90.00
#
_symmetry.space_group_name_H-M   'P 1'
#
loop_
_entity.id
_entity.type
_entity.pdbx_description
1 polymer ?
#
loop_
_entity_poly.entity_id
_entity_poly.type
_entity_poly.pdbx_seq_one_letter_code
_entity_poly.pdbx_strand_id
1 'polypeptide(L)'
;MTAQQAADIVGGRRVRVVPSKTIPQGIAAMVEYSGVMSCEIPPPTLERVLENMNAGMGHVITCEITSAVRDVELAGVSVKTGQWIGLIDDDLVIAGDDMLALALGLLERAEAQRFERVTLYYGSDVREEDAMLLAEALAARYSEQDFEVLGGGQALYPYIISVE
;
A
#
# COMPACT_ATOMS: atom_id res chain seq x y z
N MET A 1 8.80 -2.20 -16.83
CA MET A 1 8.97 -2.19 -18.31
C MET A 1 9.32 -3.55 -18.89
N THR A 2 10.27 -4.32 -18.34
CA THR A 2 10.71 -5.61 -18.93
C THR A 2 9.60 -6.64 -19.12
N ALA A 3 8.69 -6.78 -18.15
CA ALA A 3 7.57 -7.73 -18.25
C ALA A 3 6.57 -7.38 -19.36
N GLN A 4 6.29 -6.09 -19.57
CA GLN A 4 5.35 -5.64 -20.60
C GLN A 4 5.88 -5.97 -22.00
N GLN A 5 7.16 -5.67 -22.23
CA GLN A 5 7.82 -5.97 -23.50
C GLN A 5 7.83 -7.48 -23.79
N ALA A 6 8.07 -8.31 -22.77
CA ALA A 6 8.01 -9.76 -22.91
C ALA A 6 6.59 -10.24 -23.28
N ALA A 7 5.54 -9.62 -22.71
CA ALA A 7 4.16 -9.95 -23.04
C ALA A 7 3.80 -9.66 -24.50
N ASP A 8 4.37 -8.59 -25.08
CA ASP A 8 4.14 -8.19 -26.47
C ASP A 8 4.79 -9.14 -27.50
N ILE A 9 5.87 -9.83 -27.10
CA ILE A 9 6.67 -10.70 -27.99
C ILE A 9 6.21 -12.17 -27.92
N VAL A 10 5.42 -12.55 -26.90
CA VAL A 10 4.92 -13.92 -26.75
C VAL A 10 3.93 -14.28 -27.86
N GLY A 11 4.30 -15.29 -28.66
CA GLY A 11 3.42 -15.89 -29.65
C GLY A 11 2.50 -16.97 -29.05
N GLY A 12 1.29 -17.11 -29.61
CA GLY A 12 0.38 -18.21 -29.29
C GLY A 12 -0.34 -18.12 -27.95
N ARG A 13 -0.17 -17.04 -27.19
CA ARG A 13 -0.90 -16.74 -25.95
C ARG A 13 -1.24 -15.26 -25.89
N ARG A 14 -2.32 -14.91 -25.20
CA ARG A 14 -2.63 -13.52 -24.85
C ARG A 14 -2.12 -13.26 -23.44
N VAL A 15 -1.19 -12.32 -23.30
CA VAL A 15 -0.60 -11.93 -22.03
C VAL A 15 -0.83 -10.44 -21.82
N ARG A 16 -1.17 -10.06 -20.59
CA ARG A 16 -1.22 -8.68 -20.11
C ARG A 16 -0.47 -8.59 -18.79
N VAL A 17 0.11 -7.44 -18.53
CA VAL A 17 0.83 -7.13 -17.29
C VAL A 17 0.10 -6.01 -16.59
N VAL A 18 -0.18 -6.21 -15.31
CA VAL A 18 -0.72 -5.19 -14.40
C VAL A 18 0.49 -4.47 -13.78
N PRO A 19 0.68 -3.17 -14.01
CA PRO A 19 1.89 -2.46 -13.61
C PRO A 19 1.80 -1.92 -12.17
N SER A 20 1.46 -2.76 -11.19
CA SER A 20 1.51 -2.37 -9.78
C SER A 20 2.95 -2.08 -9.35
N LYS A 21 3.13 -1.10 -8.47
CA LYS A 21 4.44 -0.72 -7.92
C LYS A 21 4.61 -1.22 -6.49
N THR A 22 3.53 -1.18 -5.72
CA THR A 22 3.53 -1.55 -4.30
C THR A 22 2.78 -2.86 -4.06
N ILE A 23 2.99 -3.45 -2.88
CA ILE A 23 2.30 -4.68 -2.46
C ILE A 23 0.78 -4.44 -2.36
N PRO A 24 0.26 -3.38 -1.67
CA PRO A 24 -1.17 -3.12 -1.60
C PRO A 24 -1.84 -2.92 -2.96
N GLN A 25 -1.18 -2.22 -3.89
CA GLN A 25 -1.67 -2.08 -5.27
C GLN A 25 -1.84 -3.45 -5.95
N GLY A 26 -0.89 -4.36 -5.76
CA GLY A 26 -0.98 -5.73 -6.28
C GLY A 26 -2.13 -6.53 -5.66
N ILE A 27 -2.35 -6.39 -4.35
CA ILE A 27 -3.47 -7.04 -3.64
C ILE A 27 -4.81 -6.52 -4.16
N ALA A 28 -4.99 -5.20 -4.25
CA ALA A 28 -6.21 -4.58 -4.77
C ALA A 28 -6.51 -5.01 -6.21
N ALA A 29 -5.50 -5.06 -7.08
CA ALA A 29 -5.65 -5.60 -8.43
C ALA A 29 -6.13 -7.06 -8.42
N MET A 30 -5.60 -7.90 -7.53
CA MET A 30 -6.00 -9.31 -7.43
C MET A 30 -7.41 -9.50 -6.89
N VAL A 31 -7.87 -8.63 -5.99
CA VAL A 31 -9.26 -8.62 -5.50
C VAL A 31 -10.23 -8.36 -6.65
N GLU A 32 -9.94 -7.36 -7.48
CA GLU A 32 -10.73 -7.08 -8.70
C GLU A 32 -10.74 -8.26 -9.67
N TYR A 33 -9.59 -8.90 -9.91
CA TYR A 33 -9.53 -10.11 -10.72
C TYR A 33 -10.46 -11.21 -10.19
N SER A 34 -10.41 -11.48 -8.89
CA SER A 34 -11.23 -12.52 -8.25
C SER A 34 -12.72 -12.21 -8.36
N GLY A 35 -13.12 -10.96 -8.17
CA GLY A 35 -14.52 -10.51 -8.25
C GLY A 35 -15.09 -10.68 -9.66
N VAL A 36 -14.40 -10.15 -10.67
CA VAL A 36 -14.87 -10.17 -12.06
C VAL A 36 -14.96 -11.60 -12.60
N MET A 37 -13.99 -12.46 -12.26
CA MET A 37 -14.00 -13.86 -12.68
C MET A 37 -15.10 -14.71 -12.01
N SER A 38 -15.59 -14.29 -10.84
CA SER A 38 -16.61 -15.05 -10.07
C SER A 38 -18.04 -14.59 -10.37
N CYS A 39 -18.23 -13.33 -10.78
CA CYS A 39 -19.55 -12.72 -10.91
C CYS A 39 -20.10 -12.68 -12.34
N GLU A 40 -19.26 -12.77 -13.37
CA GLU A 40 -19.69 -12.60 -14.77
C GLU A 40 -19.87 -13.94 -15.51
N ILE A 41 -21.04 -14.11 -16.13
CA ILE A 41 -21.36 -15.23 -17.02
C ILE A 41 -21.91 -14.67 -18.34
N PRO A 42 -21.21 -14.82 -19.48
CA PRO A 42 -19.93 -15.53 -19.66
C PRO A 42 -18.74 -14.81 -19.01
N PRO A 43 -17.58 -15.48 -18.84
CA PRO A 43 -16.38 -14.86 -18.29
C PRO A 43 -15.96 -13.59 -19.05
N PRO A 44 -15.38 -12.61 -18.34
CA PRO A 44 -14.94 -11.35 -18.94
C PRO A 44 -13.85 -11.54 -19.99
N THR A 45 -13.70 -10.54 -20.87
CA THR A 45 -12.54 -10.48 -21.76
C THR A 45 -11.27 -10.17 -20.98
N LEU A 46 -10.11 -10.54 -21.55
CA LEU A 46 -8.81 -10.23 -20.94
C LEU A 46 -8.59 -8.72 -20.77
N GLU A 47 -9.07 -7.92 -21.73
CA GLU A 47 -9.03 -6.46 -21.69
C GLU A 47 -9.86 -5.91 -20.52
N ARG A 48 -11.06 -6.45 -20.31
CA ARG A 48 -11.94 -6.03 -19.21
C ARG A 48 -11.34 -6.37 -17.84
N VAL A 49 -10.77 -7.58 -17.71
CA VAL A 49 -10.04 -7.98 -16.50
C VAL A 49 -8.89 -7.00 -16.24
N LEU A 50 -8.07 -6.69 -17.25
CA LEU A 50 -6.96 -5.76 -17.10
C LEU A 50 -7.43 -4.35 -16.69
N GLU A 51 -8.51 -3.84 -17.31
CA GLU A 51 -9.09 -2.54 -16.95
C GLU A 51 -9.52 -2.48 -15.49
N ASN A 52 -10.24 -3.50 -15.01
CA ASN A 52 -10.71 -3.55 -13.63
C ASN A 52 -9.55 -3.69 -12.64
N MET A 53 -8.58 -4.56 -12.92
CA MET A 53 -7.37 -4.69 -12.09
C MET A 53 -6.57 -3.38 -12.01
N ASN A 54 -6.44 -2.66 -13.14
CA ASN A 54 -5.77 -1.36 -13.17
C ASN A 54 -6.55 -0.27 -12.42
N ALA A 55 -7.88 -0.30 -12.51
CA ALA A 55 -8.72 0.63 -11.76
C ALA A 55 -8.57 0.38 -10.25
N GLY A 56 -8.73 -0.86 -9.80
CA GLY A 56 -8.59 -1.23 -8.38
C GLY A 56 -7.27 -0.78 -7.78
N MET A 57 -6.14 -1.09 -8.42
CA MET A 57 -4.84 -0.64 -7.90
C MET A 57 -4.64 0.88 -7.98
N GLY A 58 -5.29 1.56 -8.92
CA GLY A 58 -5.17 3.01 -9.10
C GLY A 58 -5.87 3.84 -8.03
N HIS A 59 -6.75 3.20 -7.23
CA HIS A 59 -7.43 3.83 -6.10
C HIS A 59 -6.65 3.68 -4.77
N VAL A 60 -5.56 2.92 -4.76
CA VAL A 60 -4.77 2.66 -3.56
C VAL A 60 -3.64 3.67 -3.43
N ILE A 61 -3.64 4.40 -2.30
CA ILE A 61 -2.46 5.12 -1.83
C ILE A 61 -1.70 4.21 -0.87
N THR A 62 -0.42 3.95 -1.15
CA THR A 62 0.41 3.14 -0.24
C THR A 62 1.26 4.03 0.64
N CYS A 63 1.10 3.93 1.95
CA CYS A 63 2.04 4.49 2.90
C CYS A 63 2.95 3.39 3.46
N GLU A 64 4.24 3.66 3.60
CA GLU A 64 5.18 2.72 4.19
C GLU A 64 5.96 3.38 5.32
N ILE A 65 6.22 2.62 6.39
CA ILE A 65 7.04 3.07 7.51
C ILE A 65 8.26 2.16 7.61
N THR A 66 9.45 2.74 7.68
CA THR A 66 10.70 2.02 7.93
C THR A 66 11.69 2.88 8.71
N SER A 67 12.84 2.32 9.09
CA SER A 67 13.88 3.02 9.84
C SER A 67 14.97 3.57 8.91
N ALA A 68 15.43 4.79 9.17
CA ALA A 68 16.52 5.42 8.45
C ALA A 68 17.88 4.79 8.78
N VAL A 69 18.59 4.33 7.75
CA VAL A 69 19.94 3.74 7.90
C VAL A 69 21.07 4.77 7.82
N ARG A 70 20.77 6.02 7.45
CA ARG A 70 21.74 7.11 7.35
C ARG A 70 21.05 8.47 7.47
N ASP A 71 21.83 9.48 7.80
CA ASP A 71 21.39 10.87 7.73
C ASP A 71 21.22 11.29 6.27
N VAL A 72 20.10 11.95 5.95
CA VAL A 72 19.83 12.48 4.61
C VAL A 72 18.87 13.65 4.68
N GLU A 73 19.03 14.61 3.78
CA GLU A 73 18.00 15.60 3.49
C GLU A 73 17.47 15.32 2.09
N LEU A 74 16.19 14.96 1.99
CA LEU A 74 15.55 14.60 0.74
C LEU A 74 14.18 15.27 0.66
N ALA A 75 13.89 15.91 -0.48
CA ALA A 75 12.62 16.61 -0.71
C ALA A 75 12.23 17.63 0.41
N GLY A 76 13.22 18.21 1.09
CA GLY A 76 13.00 19.14 2.20
C GLY A 76 12.71 18.48 3.55
N VAL A 77 12.76 17.15 3.63
CA VAL A 77 12.65 16.39 4.88
C VAL A 77 14.06 16.06 5.37
N SER A 78 14.38 16.49 6.59
CA SER A 78 15.62 16.14 7.26
C SER A 78 15.42 14.84 8.04
N VAL A 79 16.22 13.84 7.72
CA VAL A 79 16.18 12.49 8.30
C VAL A 79 17.48 12.25 9.04
N LYS A 80 17.38 11.75 10.27
CA LYS A 80 18.52 11.25 11.03
C LYS A 80 18.50 9.73 11.09
N THR A 81 19.69 9.14 11.12
CA THR A 81 19.89 7.72 11.30
C THR A 81 19.14 7.23 12.55
N GLY A 82 18.39 6.14 12.41
CA GLY A 82 17.58 5.55 13.47
C GLY A 82 16.16 6.11 13.60
N GLN A 83 15.84 7.23 12.95
CA GLN A 83 14.47 7.73 12.94
C GLN A 83 13.56 6.85 12.09
N TRP A 84 12.27 6.87 12.40
CA TRP A 84 11.27 6.38 11.48
C TRP A 84 11.14 7.35 10.31
N ILE A 85 10.95 6.79 9.12
CA ILE A 85 10.63 7.51 7.90
C ILE A 85 9.31 6.98 7.35
N GLY A 86 8.53 7.90 6.83
CA GLY A 86 7.27 7.63 6.16
C GLY A 86 7.39 7.92 4.67
N LEU A 87 6.97 6.95 3.86
CA LEU A 87 6.91 7.03 2.40
C LEU A 87 5.45 7.03 1.96
N ILE A 88 5.13 7.75 0.89
CA ILE A 88 3.85 7.64 0.16
C ILE A 88 4.20 7.32 -1.28
N ASP A 89 3.78 6.16 -1.77
CA ASP A 89 4.07 5.67 -3.12
C ASP A 89 5.56 5.83 -3.53
N ASP A 90 6.47 5.37 -2.66
CA ASP A 90 7.95 5.47 -2.72
C ASP A 90 8.54 6.87 -2.44
N ASP A 91 7.74 7.92 -2.30
CA ASP A 91 8.23 9.26 -2.01
C ASP A 91 8.36 9.50 -0.50
N LEU A 92 9.55 9.92 -0.04
CA LEU A 92 9.79 10.24 1.36
C LEU A 92 9.13 11.57 1.74
N VAL A 93 8.16 11.53 2.66
CA VAL A 93 7.32 12.70 2.99
C VAL A 93 7.40 13.14 4.45
N ILE A 94 7.86 12.27 5.35
CA ILE A 94 7.95 12.57 6.78
C ILE A 94 9.03 11.73 7.46
N ALA A 95 9.62 12.26 8.53
CA ALA A 95 10.52 11.54 9.41
C ALA A 95 10.29 11.96 10.87
N GLY A 96 10.55 11.06 11.81
CA GLY A 96 10.37 11.33 13.24
C GLY A 96 10.68 10.14 14.13
N ASP A 97 10.70 10.38 15.44
CA ASP A 97 11.05 9.37 16.44
C ASP A 97 9.83 8.64 17.03
N ASP A 98 8.64 9.24 16.94
CA ASP A 98 7.40 8.68 17.47
C ASP A 98 6.56 8.01 16.37
N MET A 99 6.29 6.72 16.54
CA MET A 99 5.58 5.90 15.54
C MET A 99 4.15 6.39 15.29
N LEU A 100 3.40 6.73 16.34
CA LEU A 100 2.01 7.16 16.21
C LEU A 100 1.91 8.51 15.51
N ALA A 101 2.72 9.48 15.91
CA ALA A 101 2.77 10.80 15.28
C ALA A 101 3.19 10.71 13.81
N LEU A 102 4.15 9.82 13.48
CA LEU A 102 4.56 9.58 12.10
C LEU A 102 3.42 8.96 11.27
N ALA A 103 2.74 7.94 11.79
CA ALA A 103 1.62 7.30 11.12
C ALA A 103 0.43 8.27 10.89
N LEU A 104 0.08 9.08 11.89
CA LEU A 104 -0.92 10.14 11.75
C LEU A 104 -0.51 11.16 10.68
N GLY A 105 0.75 11.60 10.68
CA GLY A 105 1.27 12.54 9.69
C GLY A 105 1.32 11.97 8.27
N LEU A 106 1.47 10.66 8.13
CA LEU A 106 1.34 9.94 6.85
C LEU A 106 -0.10 9.94 6.36
N LEU A 107 -1.05 9.51 7.19
CA LEU A 107 -2.48 9.48 6.82
C LEU A 107 -3.02 10.86 6.45
N GLU A 108 -2.56 11.92 7.12
CA GLU A 108 -2.91 13.30 6.78
C GLU A 108 -2.42 13.68 5.38
N ARG A 109 -1.15 13.36 5.05
CA ARG A 109 -0.55 13.63 3.73
C ARG A 109 -1.13 12.76 2.62
N ALA A 110 -1.58 11.55 2.96
CA ALA A 110 -2.31 10.65 2.07
C ALA A 110 -3.78 11.08 1.88
N GLU A 111 -4.24 12.14 2.55
CA GLU A 111 -5.62 12.59 2.55
C GLU A 111 -6.62 11.46 2.91
N ALA A 112 -6.26 10.60 3.88
CA ALA A 112 -7.00 9.39 4.22
C ALA A 112 -8.49 9.63 4.57
N GLN A 113 -8.84 10.84 5.02
CA GLN A 113 -10.23 11.25 5.25
C GLN A 113 -11.13 11.20 4.00
N ARG A 114 -10.55 11.13 2.80
CA ARG A 114 -11.27 11.05 1.52
C ARG A 114 -11.61 9.62 1.09
N PHE A 115 -11.14 8.65 1.86
CA PHE A 115 -11.24 7.23 1.61
C PHE A 115 -12.06 6.55 2.70
N GLU A 116 -12.53 5.34 2.40
CA GLU A 116 -13.44 4.60 3.28
C GLU A 116 -12.68 3.60 4.14
N ARG A 117 -11.57 3.03 3.64
CA ARG A 117 -10.85 1.94 4.30
C ARG A 117 -9.37 2.24 4.46
N VAL A 118 -8.83 1.85 5.61
CA VAL A 118 -7.40 1.86 5.91
C VAL A 118 -6.98 0.48 6.39
N THR A 119 -6.12 -0.20 5.64
CA THR A 119 -5.60 -1.52 6.03
C THR A 119 -4.14 -1.39 6.47
N LEU A 120 -3.85 -1.74 7.73
CA LEU A 120 -2.53 -1.75 8.34
C LEU A 120 -1.92 -3.15 8.27
N TYR A 121 -0.89 -3.31 7.45
CA TYR A 121 -0.09 -4.54 7.35
C TYR A 121 1.14 -4.46 8.24
N TYR A 122 1.26 -5.32 9.24
CA TYR A 122 2.42 -5.33 10.14
C TYR A 122 3.50 -6.35 9.72
N GLY A 123 4.76 -5.98 9.94
CA GLY A 123 5.94 -6.75 9.54
C GLY A 123 6.29 -7.88 10.50
N SER A 124 7.31 -8.68 10.15
CA SER A 124 7.72 -9.86 10.94
C SER A 124 8.17 -9.54 12.36
N ASP A 125 8.68 -8.32 12.57
CA ASP A 125 9.29 -7.88 13.82
C ASP A 125 8.31 -7.08 14.70
N VAL A 126 7.05 -6.92 14.23
CA VAL A 126 5.98 -6.24 14.96
C VAL A 126 5.05 -7.29 15.57
N ARG A 127 4.74 -7.15 16.86
CA ARG A 127 3.72 -7.98 17.51
C ARG A 127 2.34 -7.52 17.09
N GLU A 128 1.43 -8.45 16.86
CA GLU A 128 0.04 -8.16 16.51
C GLU A 128 -0.62 -7.20 17.51
N GLU A 129 -0.37 -7.36 18.80
CA GLU A 129 -0.85 -6.45 19.86
C GLU A 129 -0.40 -4.99 19.64
N ASP A 130 0.84 -4.77 19.23
CA ASP A 130 1.38 -3.42 18.98
C ASP A 130 0.74 -2.80 17.73
N ALA A 131 0.50 -3.61 16.70
CA ALA A 131 -0.20 -3.19 15.49
C ALA A 131 -1.67 -2.84 15.76
N MET A 132 -2.37 -3.63 16.58
CA MET A 132 -3.73 -3.35 17.01
C MET A 132 -3.81 -2.05 17.81
N LEU A 133 -2.90 -1.83 18.76
CA LEU A 133 -2.85 -0.58 19.54
C LEU A 133 -2.61 0.65 18.65
N LEU A 134 -1.73 0.53 17.65
CA LEU A 134 -1.52 1.59 16.67
C LEU A 134 -2.80 1.85 15.87
N ALA A 135 -3.44 0.81 15.34
CA ALA A 135 -4.68 0.94 14.58
C ALA A 135 -5.82 1.56 15.40
N GLU A 136 -6.00 1.16 16.66
CA GLU A 136 -6.99 1.76 17.57
C GLU A 136 -6.73 3.26 17.78
N ALA A 137 -5.47 3.65 17.98
CA ALA A 137 -5.10 5.06 18.14
C ALA A 137 -5.33 5.88 16.87
N LEU A 138 -5.10 5.30 15.68
CA LEU A 138 -5.39 5.92 14.40
C LEU A 138 -6.91 6.04 14.16
N ALA A 139 -7.66 4.96 14.40
CA ALA A 139 -9.12 4.91 14.26
C ALA A 139 -9.83 5.92 15.17
N ALA A 140 -9.30 6.18 16.37
CA ALA A 140 -9.81 7.23 17.24
C ALA A 140 -9.72 8.64 16.61
N ARG A 141 -8.80 8.86 15.66
CA ARG A 141 -8.64 10.13 14.94
C ARG A 141 -9.35 10.17 13.59
N TYR A 142 -9.55 8.99 12.99
CA TYR A 142 -10.17 8.75 11.68
C TYR A 142 -11.45 7.91 11.86
N SER A 143 -12.41 8.44 12.62
CA SER A 143 -13.60 7.68 13.06
C SER A 143 -14.60 7.33 11.97
N GLU A 144 -14.43 7.89 10.77
CA GLU A 144 -15.28 7.62 9.60
C GLU A 144 -14.67 6.55 8.67
N GLN A 145 -13.42 6.16 8.91
CA GLN A 145 -12.70 5.15 8.14
C GLN A 145 -12.81 3.78 8.83
N ASP A 146 -12.92 2.72 8.03
CA ASP A 146 -12.84 1.33 8.49
C ASP A 146 -11.37 0.90 8.58
N PHE A 147 -10.92 0.53 9.79
CA PHE A 147 -9.54 0.11 10.04
C PHE A 147 -9.45 -1.41 10.13
N GLU A 148 -8.62 -1.99 9.27
CA GLU A 148 -8.29 -3.42 9.28
C GLU A 148 -6.82 -3.62 9.61
N VAL A 149 -6.50 -4.66 10.41
CA VAL A 149 -5.11 -5.03 10.73
C VAL A 149 -4.83 -6.42 10.20
N LEU A 150 -3.81 -6.54 9.36
CA LEU A 150 -3.41 -7.80 8.73
C LEU A 150 -1.93 -8.09 8.98
N GLY A 151 -1.60 -9.37 9.18
CA GLY A 151 -0.21 -9.82 9.24
C GLY A 151 0.41 -9.84 7.84
N GLY A 152 1.32 -8.92 7.55
CA GLY A 152 2.02 -8.84 6.27
C GLY A 152 3.36 -9.61 6.26
N GLY A 153 4.04 -9.68 7.41
CA GLY A 153 5.26 -10.48 7.59
C GLY A 153 6.49 -9.97 6.83
N GLN A 154 6.42 -8.75 6.28
CA GLN A 154 7.56 -8.12 5.63
C GLN A 154 8.69 -7.81 6.63
N ALA A 155 9.94 -8.04 6.22
CA ALA A 155 11.10 -7.94 7.12
C ALA A 155 11.63 -6.50 7.31
N LEU A 156 11.49 -5.65 6.29
CA LEU A 156 12.13 -4.31 6.28
C LEU A 156 11.18 -3.16 6.66
N TYR A 157 9.87 -3.41 6.61
CA TYR A 157 8.86 -2.38 6.83
C TYR A 157 7.99 -2.79 8.00
N PRO A 158 8.19 -2.23 9.20
CA PRO A 158 7.32 -2.49 10.34
C PRO A 158 5.84 -2.35 9.99
N TYR A 159 5.49 -1.35 9.18
CA TYR A 159 4.13 -1.14 8.71
C TYR A 159 4.09 -0.76 7.24
N ILE A 160 3.14 -1.35 6.52
CA ILE A 160 2.63 -0.86 5.23
C ILE A 160 1.16 -0.55 5.44
N ILE A 161 0.68 0.57 4.92
CA ILE A 161 -0.71 1.03 5.08
C ILE A 161 -1.31 1.21 3.68
N SER A 162 -2.42 0.54 3.42
CA SER A 162 -3.29 0.81 2.27
C SER A 162 -4.34 1.84 2.67
N VAL A 163 -4.54 2.87 1.85
CA VAL A 163 -5.62 3.86 1.99
C VAL A 163 -6.42 3.84 0.69
N GLU A 164 -7.70 3.47 0.75
CA GLU A 164 -8.55 3.22 -0.43
C GLU A 164 -10.07 3.31 -0.13
#